data_AF-A0A6A3ATA8-F1
#
_entry.id   AF-A0A6A3ATA8-F1
#
_cell.length_a   1.000
_cell.length_b   1.000
_cell.length_c   1.000
_cell.angle_alpha   90.00
_cell.angle_beta   90.00
_cell.angle_gamma   90.00
#
_symmetry.space_group_name_H-M   'P 1'
#
loop_
_entity.id
_entity.type
_entity.pdbx_description
1 polymer ?
#
loop_
_entity_poly.entity_id
_entity_poly.type
_entity_poly.pdbx_seq_one_letter_code
_entity_poly.pdbx_strand_id
1 'polypeptide(L)'
;MAGRGGVANDSATGIPRWDGDIPPQCQPNPSMFKLSANMTWVEAREPIHADIDAKKTNGIGPGMPFANAVLTKDPNIGLVGSVTCAIGGTSISRWQKGEFLYEQLVKRARLALQSGGGYKAMLWYQGEIDTIHKQDVELYGGRLKRFFHDWRSDLQAPMLPIFQLAKLIKFEINSLVDPESGLATLASDHEKSFKNCFGRLM
;
A
#
# COMPACT_ATOMS: atom_id res chain seq x y z
N MET A 1 4.84 2.68 1.86
CA MET A 1 3.56 1.96 2.07
C MET A 1 3.33 1.45 3.50
N ALA A 2 4.25 0.72 4.14
CA ALA A 2 4.01 0.05 5.43
C ALA A 2 3.48 0.97 6.57
N GLY A 3 3.89 2.24 6.57
CA GLY A 3 3.38 3.27 7.47
C GLY A 3 4.41 3.67 8.53
N ARG A 4 4.72 4.97 8.59
CA ARG A 4 5.67 5.57 9.55
C ARG A 4 5.14 6.87 10.16
N GLY A 5 3.91 7.26 9.84
CA GLY A 5 3.33 8.49 10.39
C GLY A 5 3.20 8.38 11.90
N GLY A 6 3.65 9.42 12.61
CA GLY A 6 3.71 9.45 14.07
C GLY A 6 4.82 8.59 14.69
N VAL A 7 5.73 8.01 13.91
CA VAL A 7 6.87 7.27 14.45
C VAL A 7 8.05 8.22 14.66
N ALA A 8 8.53 8.32 15.89
CA ALA A 8 9.70 9.11 16.25
C ALA A 8 10.64 8.31 17.17
N ASN A 9 11.91 8.68 17.22
CA ASN A 9 12.84 8.10 18.18
C ASN A 9 12.46 8.56 19.58
N ASP A 10 12.25 7.60 20.49
CA ASP A 10 12.05 7.88 21.89
C ASP A 10 13.30 8.55 22.47
N SER A 11 13.14 9.72 23.08
CA SER A 11 14.28 10.54 23.54
C SER A 11 15.07 9.91 24.69
N ALA A 12 14.49 8.97 25.42
CA ALA A 12 15.14 8.30 26.55
C ALA A 12 15.87 7.03 26.12
N THR A 13 15.33 6.29 25.14
CA THR A 13 15.84 4.96 24.75
C THR A 13 16.49 4.93 23.37
N GLY A 14 16.24 5.94 22.53
CA GLY A 14 16.64 5.96 21.12
C GLY A 14 15.87 4.97 20.24
N ILE A 15 14.91 4.23 20.80
CA ILE A 15 14.14 3.22 20.08
C ILE A 15 12.95 3.91 19.39
N PRO A 16 12.69 3.67 18.09
CA PRO A 16 11.53 4.24 17.41
C PRO A 16 10.21 3.77 18.03
N ARG A 17 9.33 4.72 18.35
CA ARG A 17 7.99 4.49 18.90
C ARG A 17 6.94 5.25 18.11
N TRP A 18 5.79 4.62 17.88
CA TRP A 18 4.60 5.28 17.33
C TRP A 18 3.86 6.03 18.46
N ASP A 19 3.46 7.28 18.19
CA ASP A 19 2.72 8.15 19.12
C ASP A 19 1.33 7.59 19.52
N GLY A 20 0.75 6.72 18.70
CA GLY A 20 -0.58 6.14 18.93
C GLY A 20 -1.73 7.06 18.48
N ASP A 21 -1.42 8.21 17.88
CA ASP A 21 -2.43 9.15 17.41
C ASP A 21 -3.08 8.62 16.13
N ILE A 22 -4.38 8.39 16.18
CA ILE A 22 -5.18 7.92 15.04
C ILE A 22 -6.11 9.05 14.56
N PRO A 23 -5.83 9.67 13.40
CA PRO A 23 -6.73 10.67 12.82
C PRO A 23 -8.12 10.10 12.52
N PRO A 24 -9.18 10.94 12.48
CA PRO A 24 -10.55 10.48 12.19
C PRO A 24 -10.67 9.64 10.91
N GLN A 25 -9.90 9.96 9.87
CA GLN A 25 -9.90 9.26 8.59
C GLN A 25 -9.30 7.86 8.66
N CYS A 26 -8.49 7.59 9.70
CA CYS A 26 -7.83 6.30 9.92
C CYS A 26 -8.54 5.44 10.97
N GLN A 27 -9.70 5.89 11.47
CA GLN A 27 -10.44 5.15 12.49
C GLN A 27 -10.93 3.79 11.96
N PRO A 28 -11.01 2.76 12.82
CA PRO A 28 -11.55 1.46 12.44
C PRO A 28 -12.98 1.58 11.90
N ASN A 29 -13.34 0.69 10.98
CA ASN A 29 -14.67 0.62 10.38
C ASN A 29 -15.11 -0.85 10.36
N PRO A 30 -16.33 -1.19 10.83
CA PRO A 30 -16.84 -2.58 10.83
C PRO A 30 -16.85 -3.24 9.44
N SER A 31 -16.87 -2.45 8.36
CA SER A 31 -16.83 -2.93 6.99
C SER A 31 -15.41 -3.02 6.41
N MET A 32 -14.37 -2.77 7.21
CA MET A 32 -12.97 -2.79 6.77
C MET A 32 -12.16 -3.88 7.50
N PHE A 33 -11.56 -4.76 6.72
CA PHE A 33 -10.76 -5.89 7.21
C PHE A 33 -9.34 -5.85 6.64
N LYS A 34 -8.40 -6.48 7.34
CA LYS A 34 -7.07 -6.79 6.83
C LYS A 34 -6.82 -8.29 6.89
N LEU A 35 -6.09 -8.82 5.92
CA LEU A 35 -5.58 -10.18 6.00
C LEU A 35 -4.35 -10.18 6.92
N SER A 36 -4.43 -10.87 8.06
CA SER A 36 -3.35 -10.96 9.04
C SER A 36 -2.13 -11.73 8.50
N ALA A 37 -1.00 -11.68 9.21
CA ALA A 37 0.16 -12.53 8.92
C ALA A 37 -0.19 -14.03 8.94
N ASN A 38 -1.17 -14.43 9.75
CA ASN A 38 -1.67 -15.79 9.87
C ASN A 38 -2.72 -16.16 8.82
N MET A 39 -2.89 -15.33 7.78
CA MET A 39 -3.86 -15.55 6.69
C MET A 39 -5.32 -15.59 7.15
N THR A 40 -5.65 -14.85 8.21
CA THR A 40 -7.02 -14.70 8.71
C THR A 40 -7.51 -13.26 8.53
N TRP A 41 -8.77 -13.10 8.16
CA TRP A 41 -9.39 -11.78 8.12
C TRP A 41 -9.66 -11.29 9.54
N VAL A 42 -9.16 -10.09 9.86
CA VAL A 42 -9.40 -9.40 11.13
C VAL A 42 -9.81 -7.97 10.83
N GLU A 43 -10.51 -7.32 11.76
CA GLU A 43 -10.84 -5.89 11.65
C GLU A 43 -9.56 -5.07 11.41
N ALA A 44 -9.59 -4.17 10.43
CA ALA A 44 -8.45 -3.34 10.10
C ALA A 44 -8.26 -2.22 11.12
N ARG A 45 -7.05 -2.10 11.66
CA ARG A 45 -6.64 -1.07 12.62
C ARG A 45 -5.21 -0.62 12.30
N GLU A 46 -4.90 0.64 12.56
CA GLU A 46 -3.51 1.10 12.48
C GLU A 46 -2.68 0.58 13.67
N PRO A 47 -1.38 0.30 13.47
CA PRO A 47 -0.66 0.29 12.18
C PRO A 47 -1.00 -0.97 11.38
N ILE A 48 -1.53 -0.82 10.16
CA ILE A 48 -2.12 -1.95 9.40
C ILE A 48 -1.09 -3.01 8.98
N HIS A 49 0.21 -2.68 8.97
CA HIS A 49 1.32 -3.58 8.65
C HIS A 49 2.09 -4.10 9.89
N ALA A 50 1.60 -3.88 11.12
CA ALA A 50 2.34 -4.22 12.35
C ALA A 50 2.77 -5.70 12.42
N ASP A 51 1.96 -6.62 11.92
CA ASP A 51 2.25 -8.06 11.84
C ASP A 51 2.94 -8.50 10.55
N ILE A 52 3.10 -7.58 9.58
CA ILE A 52 3.72 -7.85 8.27
C ILE A 52 5.15 -7.31 8.21
N ASP A 53 5.35 -6.02 8.45
CA ASP A 53 6.69 -5.41 8.59
C ASP A 53 7.13 -5.43 10.06
N ALA A 54 6.99 -6.61 10.69
CA ALA A 54 7.09 -6.81 12.14
C ALA A 54 8.48 -6.51 12.73
N LYS A 55 9.51 -6.38 11.88
CA LYS A 55 10.88 -6.03 12.31
C LYS A 55 11.09 -4.52 12.48
N LYS A 56 10.06 -3.70 12.22
CA LYS A 56 10.13 -2.24 12.28
C LYS A 56 8.95 -1.70 13.06
N THR A 57 9.15 -0.57 13.73
CA THR A 57 8.04 0.20 14.29
C THR A 57 7.22 0.77 13.14
N ASN A 58 5.95 0.38 13.07
CA ASN A 58 4.99 0.87 12.09
C ASN A 58 4.13 1.96 12.74
N GLY A 59 3.71 2.91 11.94
CA GLY A 59 2.72 3.94 12.31
C GLY A 59 1.66 4.06 11.22
N ILE A 60 1.05 5.24 11.12
CA ILE A 60 0.00 5.49 10.12
C ILE A 60 0.55 5.28 8.69
N GLY A 61 -0.23 4.60 7.86
CA GLY A 61 -0.02 4.46 6.42
C GLY A 61 -1.22 4.97 5.61
N PRO A 62 -1.21 4.82 4.28
CA PRO A 62 -2.31 5.28 3.43
C PRO A 62 -3.50 4.30 3.38
N GLY A 63 -3.37 3.10 3.96
CA GLY A 63 -4.34 2.01 3.77
C GLY A 63 -5.71 2.29 4.38
N MET A 64 -5.76 2.63 5.67
CA MET A 64 -6.99 2.99 6.38
C MET A 64 -7.72 4.20 5.77
N PRO A 65 -7.07 5.35 5.55
CA PRO A 65 -7.77 6.51 4.99
C PRO A 65 -8.26 6.27 3.55
N PHE A 66 -7.53 5.49 2.74
CA PHE A 66 -8.01 5.10 1.41
C PHE A 66 -9.28 4.24 1.48
N ALA A 67 -9.27 3.18 2.30
CA ALA A 67 -10.40 2.27 2.40
C ALA A 67 -11.64 2.95 3.00
N ASN A 68 -11.48 3.77 4.04
CA ASN A 68 -12.58 4.56 4.60
C ASN A 68 -13.15 5.56 3.59
N ALA A 69 -12.29 6.18 2.78
CA ALA A 69 -12.73 7.06 1.71
C ALA A 69 -13.55 6.31 0.63
N VAL A 70 -13.13 5.12 0.24
CA VAL A 70 -13.87 4.26 -0.69
C VAL A 70 -15.23 3.86 -0.11
N LEU A 71 -15.26 3.37 1.13
CA LEU A 71 -16.52 3.00 1.82
C LEU A 71 -17.48 4.19 1.97
N THR A 72 -16.95 5.39 2.21
CA THR A 72 -17.77 6.61 2.30
C THR A 72 -18.33 7.01 0.95
N LYS A 73 -17.52 6.88 -0.12
CA LYS A 73 -17.91 7.29 -1.47
C LYS A 73 -18.91 6.33 -2.11
N ASP A 74 -18.77 5.04 -1.84
CA ASP A 74 -19.68 3.99 -2.30
C ASP A 74 -20.12 3.09 -1.13
N PRO A 75 -21.22 3.45 -0.44
CA PRO A 75 -21.77 2.66 0.65
C PRO A 75 -22.25 1.25 0.23
N ASN A 76 -22.46 1.02 -1.07
CA ASN A 76 -22.94 -0.26 -1.60
C ASN A 76 -21.80 -1.19 -2.02
N ILE A 77 -20.53 -0.77 -1.90
CA ILE A 77 -19.36 -1.58 -2.27
C ILE A 77 -19.23 -2.84 -1.41
N GLY A 78 -19.88 -2.88 -0.25
CA GLY A 78 -19.85 -3.97 0.71
C GLY A 78 -18.61 -3.93 1.60
N LEU A 79 -18.06 -5.10 1.91
CA LEU A 79 -16.89 -5.22 2.79
C LEU A 79 -15.59 -4.95 2.00
N VAL A 80 -14.71 -4.14 2.56
CA VAL A 80 -13.39 -3.84 1.99
C VAL A 80 -12.32 -4.64 2.73
N GLY A 81 -11.63 -5.52 2.00
CA GLY A 81 -10.50 -6.29 2.51
C GLY A 81 -9.16 -5.74 2.01
N SER A 82 -8.23 -5.46 2.92
CA SER A 82 -6.86 -5.07 2.62
C SER A 82 -5.90 -6.26 2.72
N VAL A 83 -5.19 -6.55 1.64
CA VAL A 83 -4.08 -7.53 1.64
C VAL A 83 -2.77 -6.78 1.83
N THR A 84 -2.33 -6.65 3.07
CA THR A 84 -1.11 -5.93 3.43
C THR A 84 0.12 -6.78 3.14
N CYS A 85 1.08 -6.23 2.40
CA CYS A 85 2.30 -6.94 2.00
C CYS A 85 3.57 -6.11 2.15
N ALA A 86 3.48 -4.80 2.37
CA ALA A 86 4.64 -3.92 2.29
C ALA A 86 5.67 -4.21 3.39
N ILE A 87 6.95 -4.19 3.02
CA ILE A 87 8.10 -4.31 3.91
C ILE A 87 8.97 -3.07 3.74
N GLY A 88 9.27 -2.35 4.82
CA GLY A 88 10.10 -1.15 4.74
C GLY A 88 11.56 -1.45 4.36
N GLY A 89 12.21 -0.55 3.62
CA GLY A 89 13.63 -0.65 3.32
C GLY A 89 13.99 -1.68 2.25
N THR A 90 13.09 -1.94 1.30
CA THR A 90 13.31 -2.90 0.20
C THR A 90 13.36 -2.18 -1.15
N SER A 91 14.32 -2.54 -1.99
CA SER A 91 14.40 -2.13 -3.41
C SER A 91 13.41 -2.90 -4.28
N ILE A 92 13.11 -2.42 -5.50
CA ILE A 92 12.24 -3.10 -6.46
C ILE A 92 12.80 -4.45 -6.91
N SER A 93 14.12 -4.65 -6.82
CA SER A 93 14.77 -5.93 -7.13
C SER A 93 14.30 -7.06 -6.20
N ARG A 94 13.98 -6.76 -4.94
CA ARG A 94 13.42 -7.71 -3.96
C ARG A 94 11.97 -8.13 -4.24
N TRP A 95 11.32 -7.44 -5.16
CA TRP A 95 9.92 -7.63 -5.55
C TRP A 95 9.79 -8.25 -6.95
N GLN A 96 10.87 -8.70 -7.56
CA GLN A 96 10.78 -9.37 -8.86
C GLN A 96 10.25 -10.81 -8.69
N LYS A 97 9.66 -11.37 -9.75
CA LYS A 97 9.14 -12.74 -9.73
C LYS A 97 10.21 -13.75 -9.30
N GLY A 98 9.84 -14.70 -8.44
CA GLY A 98 10.76 -15.66 -7.82
C GLY A 98 11.43 -15.15 -6.53
N GLU A 99 11.39 -13.85 -6.24
CA GLU A 99 11.89 -13.31 -4.98
C GLU A 99 10.91 -13.56 -3.84
N PHE A 100 11.44 -13.73 -2.62
CA PHE A 100 10.64 -14.05 -1.45
C PHE A 100 9.45 -13.09 -1.23
N LEU A 101 9.64 -11.77 -1.37
CA LEU A 101 8.56 -10.80 -1.13
C LEU A 101 7.48 -10.85 -2.20
N TYR A 102 7.86 -11.07 -3.45
CA TYR A 102 6.93 -11.26 -4.55
C TYR A 102 6.06 -12.51 -4.32
N GLU A 103 6.70 -13.64 -4.00
CA GLU A 103 5.98 -14.89 -3.76
C GLU A 103 5.04 -14.80 -2.55
N GLN A 104 5.44 -14.10 -1.48
CA GLN A 104 4.55 -13.82 -0.36
C GLN A 104 3.36 -12.95 -0.78
N LEU A 105 3.58 -11.92 -1.60
CA LEU A 105 2.51 -11.05 -2.09
C LEU A 105 1.49 -11.85 -2.92
N VAL A 106 1.95 -12.64 -3.90
CA VAL A 106 1.09 -13.47 -4.75
C VAL A 106 0.34 -14.51 -3.93
N LYS A 107 1.02 -15.18 -2.99
CA LYS A 107 0.40 -16.14 -2.08
C LYS A 107 -0.73 -15.50 -1.26
N ARG A 108 -0.46 -14.35 -0.63
CA ARG A 108 -1.44 -13.62 0.20
C ARG A 108 -2.64 -13.17 -0.63
N ALA A 109 -2.41 -12.63 -1.82
CA ALA A 109 -3.47 -12.23 -2.73
C ALA A 109 -4.37 -13.41 -3.13
N ARG A 110 -3.78 -14.54 -3.55
CA ARG A 110 -4.55 -15.74 -3.92
C ARG A 110 -5.37 -16.30 -2.76
N LEU A 111 -4.82 -16.32 -1.54
CA LEU A 111 -5.53 -16.76 -0.35
C LEU A 111 -6.71 -15.82 -0.01
N ALA A 112 -6.55 -14.51 -0.21
CA ALA A 112 -7.61 -13.55 0.04
C ALA A 112 -8.89 -13.82 -0.78
N LEU A 113 -8.76 -14.34 -2.00
CA LEU A 113 -9.91 -14.68 -2.85
C LEU A 113 -10.71 -15.89 -2.37
N GLN A 114 -10.13 -16.76 -1.54
CA GLN A 114 -10.85 -17.94 -1.03
C GLN A 114 -12.06 -17.57 -0.17
N SER A 115 -12.11 -16.33 0.32
CA SER A 115 -13.26 -15.79 1.05
C SER A 115 -14.38 -15.22 0.16
N GLY A 116 -14.32 -15.44 -1.17
CA GLY A 116 -15.38 -15.08 -2.11
C GLY A 116 -15.35 -13.64 -2.63
N GLY A 117 -14.28 -12.89 -2.34
CA GLY A 117 -14.08 -11.53 -2.84
C GLY A 117 -13.47 -11.48 -4.26
N GLY A 118 -13.22 -10.27 -4.75
CA GLY A 118 -12.50 -10.03 -5.99
C GLY A 118 -11.51 -8.87 -5.83
N TYR A 119 -10.39 -8.92 -6.55
CA TYR A 119 -9.43 -7.82 -6.53
C TYR A 119 -10.05 -6.56 -7.14
N LYS A 120 -9.89 -5.42 -6.47
CA LYS A 120 -10.39 -4.12 -6.95
C LYS A 120 -9.29 -3.18 -7.42
N ALA A 121 -8.15 -3.17 -6.72
CA ALA A 121 -6.98 -2.40 -7.11
C ALA A 121 -5.73 -2.86 -6.35
N MET A 122 -4.59 -2.40 -6.82
CA MET A 122 -3.34 -2.40 -6.07
C MET A 122 -2.94 -0.98 -5.71
N LEU A 123 -2.58 -0.78 -4.44
CA LEU A 123 -1.88 0.42 -3.99
C LEU A 123 -0.39 0.10 -3.94
N TRP A 124 0.41 0.83 -4.72
CA TRP A 124 1.86 0.66 -4.75
C TRP A 124 2.55 1.94 -4.31
N TYR A 125 3.39 1.86 -3.28
CA TYR A 125 4.26 2.96 -2.87
C TYR A 125 5.61 2.43 -2.41
N GLN A 126 6.59 2.56 -3.30
CA GLN A 126 7.97 2.13 -3.15
C GLN A 126 8.84 2.93 -4.14
N GLY A 127 10.14 2.98 -3.88
CA GLY A 127 11.17 3.47 -4.79
C GLY A 127 12.32 4.14 -4.06
N GLU A 128 12.16 4.45 -2.77
CA GLU A 128 13.11 5.24 -1.98
C GLU A 128 14.49 4.58 -1.87
N ILE A 129 14.55 3.25 -1.78
CA ILE A 129 15.82 2.52 -1.69
C ILE A 129 16.54 2.46 -3.04
N ASP A 130 15.80 2.44 -4.14
CA ASP A 130 16.37 2.37 -5.49
C ASP A 130 17.02 3.70 -5.92
N THR A 131 16.87 4.79 -5.14
CA THR A 131 17.54 6.07 -5.41
C THR A 131 18.97 6.15 -4.86
N ILE A 132 19.42 5.16 -4.10
CA ILE A 132 20.75 5.18 -3.46
C ILE A 132 21.86 5.04 -4.51
N HIS A 133 21.66 4.18 -5.52
CA HIS A 133 22.65 3.90 -6.56
C HIS A 133 22.11 4.29 -7.93
N LYS A 134 22.94 4.96 -8.74
CA LYS A 134 22.59 5.39 -10.09
C LYS A 134 22.05 4.25 -10.97
N GLN A 135 22.69 3.08 -10.88
CA GLN A 135 22.28 1.90 -11.62
C GLN A 135 20.85 1.44 -11.28
N ASP A 136 20.45 1.51 -10.00
CA ASP A 136 19.11 1.10 -9.59
C ASP A 136 18.05 2.09 -10.07
N VAL A 137 18.35 3.39 -10.08
CA VAL A 137 17.49 4.43 -10.68
C VAL A 137 17.25 4.15 -12.17
N GLU A 138 18.32 3.85 -12.92
CA GLU A 138 18.24 3.59 -14.36
C GLU A 138 17.42 2.31 -14.67
N LEU A 139 17.53 1.29 -13.82
CA LEU A 139 16.81 0.02 -13.98
C LEU A 139 15.40 0.02 -13.39
N TYR A 140 15.06 0.99 -12.54
CA TYR A 140 13.82 1.00 -11.76
C TYR A 140 12.58 0.90 -12.64
N GLY A 141 12.48 1.75 -13.69
CA GLY A 141 11.31 1.78 -14.56
C GLY A 141 11.05 0.45 -15.27
N GLY A 142 12.11 -0.23 -15.71
CA GLY A 142 12.01 -1.56 -16.34
C GLY A 142 11.58 -2.64 -15.34
N ARG A 143 12.20 -2.65 -14.14
CA ARG A 143 11.88 -3.59 -13.06
C ARG A 143 10.45 -3.40 -12.53
N LEU A 144 9.96 -2.16 -12.46
CA LEU A 144 8.61 -1.84 -12.03
C LEU A 144 7.56 -2.31 -13.05
N LYS A 145 7.77 -2.02 -14.34
CA LYS A 145 6.87 -2.50 -15.40
C LYS A 145 6.80 -4.02 -15.43
N ARG A 146 7.95 -4.70 -15.29
CA ARG A 146 8.02 -6.16 -15.19
C ARG A 146 7.24 -6.68 -13.98
N PHE A 147 7.46 -6.10 -12.81
CA PHE A 147 6.74 -6.45 -11.58
C PHE A 147 5.22 -6.38 -11.77
N PHE A 148 4.69 -5.29 -12.32
CA PHE A 148 3.25 -5.14 -12.55
C PHE A 148 2.70 -6.15 -13.58
N HIS A 149 3.46 -6.40 -14.65
CA HIS A 149 3.09 -7.41 -15.64
C HIS A 149 3.03 -8.81 -15.00
N ASP A 150 4.09 -9.22 -14.32
CA ASP A 150 4.19 -10.52 -13.67
C ASP A 150 3.09 -10.69 -12.64
N TRP A 151 2.86 -9.67 -11.79
CA TRP A 151 1.82 -9.68 -10.77
C TRP A 151 0.41 -9.85 -11.36
N ARG A 152 0.06 -9.09 -12.41
CA ARG A 152 -1.23 -9.26 -13.10
C ARG A 152 -1.37 -10.64 -13.73
N SER A 153 -0.29 -11.15 -14.31
CA SER A 153 -0.26 -12.49 -14.91
C SER A 153 -0.49 -13.58 -13.87
N ASP A 154 0.25 -13.57 -12.76
CA ASP A 154 0.14 -14.58 -11.71
C ASP A 154 -1.19 -14.52 -10.93
N LEU A 155 -1.82 -13.35 -10.88
CA LEU A 155 -3.17 -13.18 -10.34
C LEU A 155 -4.29 -13.34 -11.37
N GLN A 156 -3.96 -13.59 -12.65
CA GLN A 156 -4.90 -13.67 -13.76
C GLN A 156 -5.85 -12.46 -13.83
N ALA A 157 -5.30 -11.27 -13.56
CA ALA A 157 -6.05 -10.03 -13.43
C ALA A 157 -5.47 -8.94 -14.36
N PRO A 158 -5.56 -9.11 -15.69
CA PRO A 158 -4.85 -8.27 -16.66
C PRO A 158 -5.25 -6.79 -16.64
N MET A 159 -6.50 -6.50 -16.26
CA MET A 159 -7.06 -5.14 -16.22
C MET A 159 -7.09 -4.53 -14.80
N LEU A 160 -6.50 -5.21 -13.81
CA LEU A 160 -6.60 -4.75 -12.42
C LEU A 160 -5.90 -3.39 -12.26
N PRO A 161 -6.62 -2.33 -11.79
CA PRO A 161 -6.04 -1.01 -11.62
C PRO A 161 -4.89 -1.00 -10.62
N ILE A 162 -3.86 -0.21 -10.94
CA ILE A 162 -2.70 0.01 -10.08
C ILE A 162 -2.60 1.50 -9.79
N PHE A 163 -2.77 1.87 -8.53
CA PHE A 163 -2.54 3.22 -8.03
C PHE A 163 -1.12 3.30 -7.49
N GLN A 164 -0.22 3.84 -8.31
CA GLN A 164 1.14 4.15 -7.89
C GLN A 164 1.16 5.49 -7.15
N LEU A 165 1.40 5.45 -5.85
CA LEU A 165 1.64 6.64 -5.05
C LEU A 165 3.11 7.03 -5.24
N ALA A 166 3.36 8.17 -5.86
CA ALA A 166 4.68 8.78 -5.93
C ALA A 166 4.75 9.90 -4.89
N LYS A 167 5.77 9.90 -4.04
CA LYS A 167 6.22 11.17 -3.44
C LYS A 167 6.66 12.02 -4.62
N LEU A 168 6.14 13.25 -4.75
CA LEU A 168 6.54 14.22 -5.77
C LEU A 168 8.05 14.53 -5.66
N ILE A 169 8.90 13.62 -6.13
CA ILE A 169 10.11 13.96 -6.84
C ILE A 169 9.59 14.22 -8.25
N LYS A 170 9.62 15.49 -8.66
CA LYS A 170 9.09 15.97 -9.93
C LYS A 170 9.69 15.18 -11.09
N PHE A 171 9.01 14.13 -11.53
CA PHE A 171 9.28 13.36 -12.75
C PHE A 171 7.92 12.89 -13.28
N GLU A 172 7.55 13.37 -14.45
CA GLU A 172 6.24 13.17 -15.08
C GLU A 172 5.89 11.69 -15.24
N ILE A 173 4.83 11.24 -14.54
CA ILE A 173 4.15 9.98 -14.86
C ILE A 173 2.92 10.35 -15.71
N ASN A 174 3.15 10.66 -16.98
CA ASN A 174 2.12 10.61 -18.01
C ASN A 174 2.37 9.34 -18.83
N SER A 175 1.56 8.28 -18.62
CA SER A 175 1.20 7.24 -19.61
C SER A 175 0.72 5.89 -19.06
N LEU A 176 0.51 5.69 -17.75
CA LEU A 176 0.13 4.34 -17.22
C LEU A 176 -1.27 4.25 -16.57
N VAL A 177 -2.12 5.27 -16.69
CA VAL A 177 -3.49 5.24 -16.16
C VAL A 177 -4.48 5.19 -17.33
N ASP A 178 -5.33 4.16 -17.33
CA ASP A 178 -6.46 4.01 -18.24
C ASP A 178 -7.50 5.12 -17.96
N PRO A 179 -7.74 6.05 -18.91
CA PRO A 179 -8.57 7.21 -18.69
C PRO A 179 -10.07 6.91 -18.60
N GLU A 180 -10.54 5.69 -18.95
CA GLU A 180 -11.97 5.36 -18.95
C GLU A 180 -12.47 4.71 -17.65
N SER A 181 -11.59 4.37 -16.71
CA SER A 181 -12.05 3.94 -15.39
C SER A 181 -12.45 5.18 -14.57
N GLY A 182 -13.72 5.31 -14.18
CA GLY A 182 -14.23 6.37 -13.28
C GLY A 182 -13.55 6.43 -11.89
N LEU A 183 -12.46 5.69 -11.71
CA LEU A 183 -11.55 5.67 -10.57
C LEU A 183 -10.39 6.68 -10.72
N ALA A 184 -10.09 7.20 -11.93
CA ALA A 184 -9.05 8.20 -12.13
C ALA A 184 -9.36 9.53 -11.41
N THR A 185 -10.64 9.92 -11.36
CA THR A 185 -11.13 11.10 -10.62
C THR A 185 -11.01 10.93 -9.10
N LEU A 186 -11.02 9.68 -8.60
CA LEU A 186 -10.78 9.37 -7.18
C LEU A 186 -9.31 9.57 -6.77
N ALA A 187 -8.35 9.55 -7.70
CA ALA A 187 -6.96 9.82 -7.37
C ALA A 187 -6.67 11.34 -7.24
N SER A 188 -7.33 12.16 -8.07
CA SER A 188 -7.13 13.62 -8.09
C SER A 188 -7.84 14.34 -6.95
N ASP A 189 -9.09 13.99 -6.64
CA ASP A 189 -9.87 14.65 -5.58
C ASP A 189 -9.36 14.31 -4.18
N HIS A 190 -8.74 13.14 -4.05
CA HIS A 190 -8.18 12.68 -2.78
C HIS A 190 -6.78 13.23 -2.53
N GLU A 191 -6.13 13.95 -3.46
CA GLU A 191 -4.84 14.58 -3.19
C GLU A 191 -4.89 15.51 -1.96
N LYS A 192 -6.02 16.19 -1.70
CA LYS A 192 -6.22 17.00 -0.49
C LYS A 192 -6.42 16.19 0.80
N SER A 193 -7.17 15.07 0.74
CA SER A 193 -7.39 14.20 1.89
C SER A 193 -6.15 13.35 2.21
N PHE A 194 -5.46 12.88 1.16
CA PHE A 194 -4.12 12.32 1.23
C PHE A 194 -3.15 13.35 1.81
N LYS A 195 -3.12 14.61 1.34
CA LYS A 195 -2.28 15.68 1.92
C LYS A 195 -2.56 15.93 3.41
N ASN A 196 -3.82 15.88 3.85
CA ASN A 196 -4.17 16.05 5.27
C ASN A 196 -3.71 14.86 6.15
N CYS A 197 -3.75 13.62 5.64
CA CYS A 197 -3.10 12.48 6.28
C CYS A 197 -1.56 12.55 6.17
N PHE A 198 -1.04 13.07 5.05
CA PHE A 198 0.40 13.19 4.77
C PHE A 198 1.09 14.29 5.56
N GLY A 199 0.37 15.26 6.12
CA GLY A 199 0.91 16.23 7.06
C GLY A 199 1.54 15.60 8.31
N ARG A 200 1.17 14.36 8.65
CA ARG A 200 1.79 13.53 9.71
C ARG A 200 2.68 12.39 9.19
N LEU A 201 2.77 12.20 7.86
CA LEU A 201 3.66 11.21 7.23
C LEU A 201 5.05 11.80 6.91
N MET A 202 5.26 13.10 7.18
CA MET A 202 6.53 13.83 7.06
C MET A 202 7.16 14.04 8.42
#